data_AF-A0A875S2R9-F1
#
_entry.id   AF-A0A875S2R9-F1
#
_cell.length_a   1.000
_cell.length_b   1.000
_cell.length_c   1.000
_cell.angle_alpha   90.00
_cell.angle_beta   90.00
_cell.angle_gamma   90.00
#
_symmetry.space_group_name_H-M   'P 1'
#
loop_
_entity.id
_entity.type
_entity.pdbx_description
1 polymer ?
#
loop_
_entity_poly.entity_id
_entity_poly.type
_entity_poly.pdbx_seq_one_letter_code
_entity_poly.pdbx_strand_id
1 'polypeptide(L)'
;MTDLQSKLNELVGWCKNQGAKIDSRLKFEYSVEKGIYTVYRPSQDESDESPNFVVEIPRKMLIVPQTARDFFESMVLGFHSELSSTVLLKGYLAYKLTSPEDLKNPYFRLLPKLREIRSPLTYSEAELQLLENTNLYRGTQVRMDQLKTEYQLLMKDIGDNVDRIKFDDFLWGHLILSSRSFPFKIVDENADPRSVMMMPLVDLMNHEPMGRVAWSFTGSHFKVDVEVSNIEMKLANGDGEIEICNNYGPKGNEELLMGYGFVIPDNSFDYLQLSLGRESILKLTEGVDLKQWGVSKLPRLDDYTYSVVTNVYEDPATLERLGLPDRDDEFVVFMCNKDHSIPEGLLELFGVICRNSEDELPTLKSQLNGINKLRESLDTRFKNKLDVMPSKTPEMSLLNFGNCKYYRNGQLKVYNLMKKVLKEKEKQLLKTNRKNLITIKDVVRKDSEEFGAFIQLYQLPVENLNKFEMELFVHLWLFKTVNYHYSSSDSSALPIKILVEDFKRLQKGENHVQKDPFLVDLYEQAITPLRRNKDLNDLIVGDYWDLESFLLVDIVYRRHSYEKGSVLEPVLII
;
A
#
# COMPACT_ATOMS: atom_id res chain seq x y z
N MET A 1 -8.64 21.56 -33.96
CA MET A 1 -9.74 20.62 -33.67
C MET A 1 -10.15 19.81 -34.90
N THR A 2 -10.28 20.43 -36.08
CA THR A 2 -10.65 19.75 -37.34
C THR A 2 -9.69 18.64 -37.80
N ASP A 3 -8.38 18.79 -37.59
CA ASP A 3 -7.37 17.79 -37.99
C ASP A 3 -7.45 16.47 -37.18
N LEU A 4 -7.57 16.54 -35.85
CA LEU A 4 -7.64 15.34 -35.01
C LEU A 4 -8.95 14.56 -35.22
N GLN A 5 -10.07 15.26 -35.34
CA GLN A 5 -11.35 14.63 -35.66
C GLN A 5 -11.31 13.94 -37.03
N SER A 6 -10.64 14.54 -38.02
CA SER A 6 -10.43 13.93 -39.33
C SER A 6 -9.64 12.62 -39.23
N LYS A 7 -8.52 12.64 -38.50
CA LYS A 7 -7.70 11.44 -38.24
C LYS A 7 -8.48 10.33 -37.52
N LEU A 8 -9.34 10.70 -36.59
CA LEU A 8 -10.21 9.77 -35.86
C LEU A 8 -11.25 9.12 -36.76
N ASN A 9 -11.88 9.91 -37.63
CA ASN A 9 -12.79 9.39 -38.65
C ASN A 9 -12.07 8.45 -39.63
N GLU A 10 -10.83 8.75 -40.00
CA GLU A 10 -9.98 7.87 -40.81
C GLU A 10 -9.68 6.54 -40.12
N LEU A 11 -9.38 6.55 -38.81
CA LEU A 11 -9.20 5.32 -38.03
C LEU A 11 -10.48 4.48 -38.00
N VAL A 12 -11.63 5.09 -37.74
CA VAL A 12 -12.92 4.38 -37.73
C VAL A 12 -13.20 3.75 -39.09
N GLY A 13 -12.95 4.48 -40.18
CA GLY A 13 -13.08 3.98 -41.55
C GLY A 13 -12.13 2.81 -41.83
N TRP A 14 -10.86 2.93 -41.41
CA TRP A 14 -9.87 1.87 -41.52
C TRP A 14 -10.28 0.62 -40.74
N CYS A 15 -10.77 0.76 -39.50
CA CYS A 15 -11.27 -0.36 -38.69
C CYS A 15 -12.43 -1.08 -39.40
N LYS A 16 -13.40 -0.34 -39.94
CA LYS A 16 -14.52 -0.93 -40.71
C LYS A 16 -14.04 -1.68 -41.95
N ASN A 17 -13.08 -1.12 -42.69
CA ASN A 17 -12.47 -1.77 -43.85
C ASN A 17 -11.71 -3.06 -43.48
N GLN A 18 -11.20 -3.14 -42.25
CA GLN A 18 -10.57 -4.35 -41.72
C GLN A 18 -11.59 -5.38 -41.19
N GLY A 19 -12.88 -5.07 -41.17
CA GLY A 19 -13.95 -5.97 -40.75
C GLY A 19 -14.50 -5.68 -39.35
N ALA A 20 -14.13 -4.56 -38.72
CA ALA A 20 -14.73 -4.15 -37.46
C ALA A 20 -16.20 -3.77 -37.62
N LYS A 21 -17.04 -4.23 -36.69
CA LYS A 21 -18.45 -3.82 -36.61
C LYS A 21 -18.58 -2.79 -35.52
N ILE A 22 -19.08 -1.61 -35.88
CA ILE A 22 -19.22 -0.47 -34.97
C ILE A 22 -20.64 0.04 -35.15
N ASP A 23 -21.42 0.03 -34.07
CA ASP A 23 -22.77 0.59 -34.03
C ASP A 23 -22.79 2.03 -34.58
N SER A 24 -23.77 2.35 -35.44
CA SER A 24 -23.87 3.64 -36.12
C SER A 24 -24.12 4.80 -35.15
N ARG A 25 -24.73 4.51 -33.99
CA ARG A 25 -25.05 5.43 -32.89
C ARG A 25 -23.82 5.81 -32.08
N LEU A 26 -22.73 5.05 -32.17
CA LEU A 26 -21.46 5.37 -31.53
C LEU A 26 -20.59 6.25 -32.43
N LYS A 27 -20.09 7.35 -31.87
CA LYS A 27 -19.09 8.22 -32.48
C LYS A 27 -17.87 8.32 -31.58
N PHE A 28 -16.71 8.45 -32.20
CA PHE A 28 -15.47 8.75 -31.52
C PHE A 28 -15.15 10.22 -31.77
N GLU A 29 -14.93 10.97 -30.70
CA GLU A 29 -14.76 12.42 -30.74
C GLU A 29 -13.60 12.87 -29.87
N TYR A 30 -13.27 14.15 -29.95
CA TYR A 30 -12.22 14.77 -29.15
C TYR A 30 -12.70 16.03 -28.45
N SER A 31 -12.38 16.15 -27.16
CA SER A 31 -12.47 17.42 -26.43
C SER A 31 -11.18 17.68 -25.65
N VAL A 32 -10.95 18.95 -25.30
CA VAL A 32 -9.77 19.34 -24.51
C VAL A 32 -9.82 18.73 -23.10
N GLU A 33 -11.02 18.55 -22.55
CA GLU A 33 -11.22 18.03 -21.20
C GLU A 33 -11.07 16.51 -21.13
N LYS A 34 -11.65 15.79 -22.10
CA LYS A 34 -11.75 14.32 -22.07
C LYS A 34 -10.72 13.60 -22.93
N GLY A 35 -9.96 14.35 -23.74
CA GLY A 35 -9.16 13.75 -24.81
C GLY A 35 -10.06 13.10 -25.86
N ILE A 36 -9.65 11.95 -26.38
CA ILE A 36 -10.51 11.14 -27.25
C ILE A 36 -11.54 10.42 -26.36
N TYR A 37 -12.81 10.52 -26.72
CA TYR A 37 -13.90 9.84 -26.02
C TYR A 37 -14.88 9.19 -27.00
N THR A 38 -15.66 8.25 -26.50
CA THR A 38 -16.72 7.59 -27.27
C THR A 38 -18.06 8.13 -26.81
N VAL A 39 -18.89 8.59 -27.73
CA VAL A 39 -20.22 9.13 -27.44
C VAL A 39 -21.29 8.32 -28.16
N TYR A 40 -22.34 8.01 -27.41
CA TYR A 40 -23.57 7.42 -27.91
C TYR A 40 -24.59 8.52 -28.20
N ARG A 41 -25.16 8.49 -29.41
CA ARG A 41 -26.27 9.36 -29.84
C ARG A 41 -27.44 8.50 -30.32
N PRO A 42 -28.62 8.59 -29.69
CA PRO A 42 -29.81 7.88 -30.15
C PRO A 42 -30.17 8.22 -31.61
N SER A 43 -30.68 7.24 -32.36
CA SER A 43 -31.26 7.49 -33.68
C SER A 43 -32.59 8.24 -33.50
N GLN A 44 -32.87 9.24 -34.36
CA GLN A 44 -34.15 9.97 -34.33
C GLN A 44 -35.32 9.16 -34.93
N ASP A 45 -35.05 8.07 -35.65
CA ASP A 45 -36.02 7.44 -36.57
C ASP A 45 -36.44 6.00 -36.22
N GLU A 46 -36.02 5.40 -35.10
CA GLU A 46 -36.39 3.99 -34.84
C GLU A 46 -36.94 3.73 -33.43
N SER A 47 -38.03 2.96 -33.43
CA SER A 47 -38.56 2.16 -32.33
C SER A 47 -37.60 1.01 -31.98
N ASP A 48 -36.35 1.37 -31.69
CA ASP A 48 -35.24 0.42 -31.51
C ASP A 48 -35.33 -0.19 -30.11
N GLU A 49 -36.03 -1.32 -30.00
CA GLU A 49 -36.26 -2.07 -28.76
C GLU A 49 -34.98 -2.70 -28.18
N SER A 50 -33.83 -2.62 -28.88
CA SER A 50 -32.54 -3.10 -28.38
C SER A 50 -31.60 -1.95 -28.03
N PRO A 51 -31.47 -1.64 -26.73
CA PRO A 51 -30.61 -0.56 -26.30
C PRO A 51 -29.12 -0.96 -26.23
N ASN A 52 -28.80 -2.25 -26.46
CA ASN A 52 -27.42 -2.73 -26.52
C ASN A 52 -26.78 -2.28 -27.84
N PHE A 53 -25.58 -1.70 -27.77
CA PHE A 53 -24.72 -1.51 -28.92
C PHE A 53 -23.50 -2.43 -28.83
N VAL A 54 -22.96 -2.79 -29.99
CA VAL A 54 -21.85 -3.73 -30.08
C VAL A 54 -20.69 -3.08 -30.84
N VAL A 55 -19.49 -3.20 -30.26
CA VAL A 55 -18.22 -2.98 -30.97
C VAL A 55 -17.52 -4.32 -31.11
N GLU A 56 -17.33 -4.78 -32.35
CA GLU A 56 -16.61 -6.02 -32.66
C GLU A 56 -15.31 -5.72 -33.39
N ILE A 57 -14.17 -6.18 -32.85
CA ILE A 57 -12.85 -6.06 -33.45
C ILE A 57 -12.35 -7.44 -33.90
N PRO A 58 -12.07 -7.66 -35.20
CA PRO A 58 -11.55 -8.93 -35.71
C PRO A 58 -10.24 -9.34 -35.05
N ARG A 59 -10.04 -10.65 -34.82
CA ARG A 59 -8.80 -11.21 -34.23
C ARG A 59 -7.53 -10.73 -34.93
N LYS A 60 -7.56 -10.58 -36.26
CA LYS A 60 -6.42 -10.13 -37.08
C LYS A 60 -5.97 -8.68 -36.81
N MET A 61 -6.78 -7.87 -36.14
CA MET A 61 -6.44 -6.49 -35.77
C MET A 61 -5.82 -6.39 -34.38
N LEU A 62 -5.92 -7.45 -33.57
CA LEU A 62 -5.37 -7.47 -32.22
C LEU A 62 -3.85 -7.55 -32.31
N ILE A 63 -3.16 -6.75 -31.49
CA ILE A 63 -1.71 -6.87 -31.30
C ILE A 63 -1.52 -7.76 -30.07
N VAL A 64 -1.05 -8.98 -30.30
CA VAL A 64 -0.98 -10.05 -29.28
C VAL A 64 0.49 -10.42 -29.02
N PRO A 65 0.81 -11.20 -27.96
CA PRO A 65 2.18 -11.62 -27.68
C PRO A 65 2.94 -12.18 -28.88
N GLN A 66 2.26 -13.03 -29.67
CA GLN A 66 2.85 -13.65 -30.85
C GLN A 66 3.24 -12.61 -31.93
N THR A 67 2.50 -11.50 -32.04
CA THR A 67 2.83 -10.42 -32.98
C THR A 67 4.23 -9.85 -32.75
N ALA A 68 4.64 -9.68 -31.50
CA ALA A 68 5.97 -9.20 -31.17
C ALA A 68 7.05 -10.27 -31.40
N ARG A 69 6.77 -11.53 -31.04
CA ARG A 69 7.70 -12.65 -31.27
C ARG A 69 7.99 -12.85 -32.75
N ASP A 70 6.95 -13.02 -33.57
CA ASP A 70 7.06 -13.18 -35.03
C ASP A 70 7.84 -12.01 -35.66
N PHE A 71 7.60 -10.79 -35.18
CA PHE A 71 8.28 -9.61 -35.66
C PHE A 71 9.79 -9.67 -35.42
N PHE A 72 10.24 -9.98 -34.20
CA PHE A 72 11.68 -10.08 -33.90
C PHE A 72 12.33 -11.30 -34.54
N GLU A 73 11.62 -12.44 -34.64
CA GLU A 73 12.09 -13.62 -35.38
C GLU A 73 12.31 -13.33 -36.86
N SER A 74 11.44 -12.52 -37.47
CA SER A 74 11.62 -12.10 -38.87
C SER A 74 12.76 -11.11 -39.07
N MET A 75 13.15 -10.39 -38.02
CA MET A 75 14.15 -9.31 -38.08
C MET A 75 15.55 -9.79 -37.72
N VAL A 76 15.65 -10.71 -36.77
CA VAL A 76 16.91 -11.18 -36.21
C VAL A 76 17.02 -12.68 -36.48
N LEU A 77 17.97 -13.06 -37.34
CA LEU A 77 18.17 -14.46 -37.70
C LEU A 77 18.56 -15.28 -36.47
N GLY A 78 17.76 -16.31 -36.16
CA GLY A 78 17.98 -17.14 -34.98
C GLY A 78 17.59 -16.48 -33.66
N PHE A 79 16.71 -15.48 -33.70
CA PHE A 79 16.18 -14.83 -32.50
C PHE A 79 15.63 -15.86 -31.50
N HIS A 80 16.12 -15.79 -30.28
CA HIS A 80 15.59 -16.53 -29.15
C HIS A 80 15.66 -15.64 -27.92
N SER A 81 14.55 -15.51 -27.20
CA SER A 81 14.45 -14.64 -26.03
C SER A 81 13.58 -15.29 -24.96
N GLU A 82 14.13 -15.33 -23.75
CA GLU A 82 13.42 -15.75 -22.53
C GLU A 82 12.66 -14.58 -21.87
N LEU A 83 12.72 -13.38 -22.47
CA LEU A 83 12.02 -12.20 -21.95
C LEU A 83 10.51 -12.41 -22.00
N SER A 84 9.82 -11.77 -21.04
CA SER A 84 8.36 -11.80 -21.01
C SER A 84 7.75 -11.22 -22.29
N SER A 85 6.59 -11.75 -22.67
CA SER A 85 5.80 -11.26 -23.80
C SER A 85 5.57 -9.75 -23.74
N THR A 86 5.40 -9.19 -22.53
CA THR A 86 5.23 -7.76 -22.33
C THR A 86 6.47 -6.95 -22.69
N VAL A 87 7.68 -7.45 -22.39
CA VAL A 87 8.94 -6.77 -22.77
C VAL A 87 9.09 -6.76 -24.30
N LEU A 88 8.80 -7.88 -24.95
CA LEU A 88 8.81 -7.95 -26.41
C LEU A 88 7.75 -7.01 -27.03
N LEU A 89 6.54 -6.94 -26.49
CA LEU A 89 5.52 -6.00 -26.95
C LEU A 89 5.95 -4.54 -26.78
N LYS A 90 6.62 -4.17 -25.67
CA LYS A 90 7.19 -2.81 -25.49
C LYS A 90 8.18 -2.49 -26.61
N GLY A 91 9.09 -3.43 -26.90
CA GLY A 91 10.07 -3.31 -27.98
C GLY A 91 9.42 -3.19 -29.37
N TYR A 92 8.43 -4.03 -29.66
CA TYR A 92 7.67 -4.00 -30.90
C TYR A 92 7.02 -2.61 -31.10
N LEU A 93 6.32 -2.11 -30.09
CA LEU A 93 5.70 -0.77 -30.13
C LEU A 93 6.73 0.34 -30.33
N ALA A 94 7.86 0.26 -29.61
CA ALA A 94 8.94 1.21 -29.74
C ALA A 94 9.49 1.25 -31.17
N TYR A 95 9.68 0.08 -31.80
CA TYR A 95 10.08 0.00 -33.20
C TYR A 95 9.06 0.66 -34.12
N LYS A 96 7.76 0.43 -33.89
CA LYS A 96 6.68 0.99 -34.73
C LYS A 96 6.68 2.52 -34.77
N LEU A 97 7.16 3.21 -33.72
CA LEU A 97 7.35 4.66 -33.77
C LEU A 97 8.49 5.11 -34.67
N THR A 98 9.49 4.27 -34.90
CA THR A 98 10.69 4.61 -35.68
C THR A 98 10.49 4.41 -37.18
N SER A 99 9.40 3.77 -37.59
CA SER A 99 9.10 3.36 -38.95
C SER A 99 8.12 4.34 -39.61
N PRO A 100 8.55 5.12 -40.63
CA PRO A 100 7.67 6.06 -41.33
C PRO A 100 6.44 5.40 -41.98
N GLU A 101 6.54 4.13 -42.39
CA GLU A 101 5.41 3.38 -42.93
C GLU A 101 4.40 3.01 -41.85
N ASP A 102 4.86 2.60 -40.67
CA ASP A 102 3.97 2.30 -39.55
C ASP A 102 3.27 3.56 -39.01
N LEU A 103 3.91 4.73 -39.12
CA LEU A 103 3.27 6.02 -38.82
C LEU A 103 2.17 6.43 -39.82
N LYS A 104 2.06 5.75 -40.98
CA LYS A 104 0.90 5.88 -41.87
C LYS A 104 -0.29 5.06 -41.39
N ASN A 105 -0.10 4.10 -40.48
CA ASN A 105 -1.19 3.36 -39.89
C ASN A 105 -2.07 4.32 -39.05
N PRO A 106 -3.38 4.42 -39.34
CA PRO A 106 -4.27 5.35 -38.64
C PRO A 106 -4.29 5.17 -37.12
N TYR A 107 -4.08 3.94 -36.62
CA TYR A 107 -4.08 3.64 -35.20
C TYR A 107 -2.84 4.20 -34.49
N PHE A 108 -1.64 3.84 -34.96
CA PHE A 108 -0.38 4.30 -34.35
C PHE A 108 -0.26 5.83 -34.39
N ARG A 109 -0.79 6.47 -35.44
CA ARG A 109 -0.78 7.93 -35.58
C ARG A 109 -1.66 8.67 -34.55
N LEU A 110 -2.63 8.00 -33.95
CA LEU A 110 -3.55 8.57 -32.95
C LEU A 110 -3.14 8.29 -31.51
N LEU A 111 -2.19 7.40 -31.27
CA LEU A 111 -1.68 7.16 -29.93
C LEU A 111 -0.98 8.42 -29.38
N PRO A 112 -1.11 8.68 -28.06
CA PRO A 112 -0.52 9.86 -27.44
C PRO A 112 1.00 9.82 -27.51
N LYS A 113 1.65 10.97 -27.64
CA LYS A 113 3.12 11.07 -27.50
C LYS A 113 3.53 10.83 -26.05
N LEU A 114 4.80 10.47 -25.84
CA LEU A 114 5.35 10.14 -24.51
C LEU A 114 4.96 11.14 -23.42
N ARG A 115 5.21 12.44 -23.62
CA ARG A 115 4.89 13.50 -22.64
C ARG A 115 3.40 13.81 -22.49
N GLU A 116 2.57 13.41 -23.45
CA GLU A 116 1.12 13.59 -23.40
C GLU A 116 0.45 12.56 -22.49
N ILE A 117 1.12 11.43 -22.21
CA ILE A 117 0.63 10.40 -21.30
C ILE A 117 0.64 10.88 -19.85
N ARG A 118 1.59 11.74 -19.46
CA ARG A 118 1.66 12.39 -18.13
C ARG A 118 1.83 11.42 -16.95
N SER A 119 2.41 10.25 -17.19
CA SER A 119 2.88 9.37 -16.12
C SER A 119 4.05 10.04 -15.37
N PRO A 120 4.20 9.81 -14.05
CA PRO A 120 5.39 10.17 -13.28
C PRO A 120 6.71 9.71 -13.91
N LEU A 121 6.70 8.62 -14.68
CA LEU A 121 7.87 8.14 -15.43
C LEU A 121 8.37 9.13 -16.51
N THR A 122 7.57 10.14 -16.84
CA THR A 122 7.91 11.20 -17.83
C THR A 122 8.12 12.56 -17.19
N TYR A 123 8.03 12.65 -15.86
CA TYR A 123 8.16 13.90 -15.13
C TYR A 123 9.60 14.43 -15.20
N SER A 124 9.71 15.75 -15.26
CA SER A 124 10.95 16.43 -14.91
C SER A 124 11.32 16.18 -13.44
N GLU A 125 12.57 16.44 -13.07
CA GLU A 125 13.02 16.33 -11.68
C GLU A 125 12.16 17.18 -10.73
N ALA A 126 11.84 18.41 -11.15
CA ALA A 126 10.97 19.31 -10.39
C ALA A 126 9.56 18.72 -10.20
N GLU A 127 8.95 18.16 -11.25
CA GLU A 127 7.62 17.54 -11.16
C GLU A 127 7.63 16.27 -10.30
N LEU A 128 8.71 15.48 -10.35
CA LEU A 128 8.86 14.29 -9.51
C LEU A 128 8.89 14.67 -8.01
N GLN A 129 9.50 15.81 -7.65
CA GLN A 129 9.49 16.32 -6.27
C GLN A 129 8.08 16.58 -5.72
N LEU A 130 7.07 16.80 -6.57
CA LEU A 130 5.68 16.92 -6.12
C LEU A 130 5.16 15.64 -5.44
N LEU A 131 5.78 14.50 -5.72
CA LEU A 131 5.44 13.20 -5.15
C LEU A 131 6.26 12.86 -3.90
N GLU A 132 7.19 13.70 -3.47
CA GLU A 132 8.05 13.44 -2.32
C GLU A 132 7.23 13.04 -1.07
N ASN A 133 7.76 12.09 -0.29
CA ASN A 133 7.10 11.47 0.86
C ASN A 133 5.85 10.62 0.54
N THR A 134 5.60 10.30 -0.73
CA THR A 134 4.59 9.32 -1.14
C THR A 134 5.24 8.04 -1.69
N ASN A 135 4.46 6.97 -1.82
CA ASN A 135 4.91 5.72 -2.44
C ASN A 135 5.34 5.93 -3.90
N LEU A 136 4.60 6.74 -4.67
CA LEU A 136 4.91 7.00 -6.07
C LEU A 136 6.28 7.65 -6.28
N TYR A 137 6.82 8.43 -5.35
CA TYR A 137 8.15 9.03 -5.55
C TYR A 137 9.23 7.97 -5.72
N ARG A 138 9.39 7.11 -4.70
CA ARG A 138 10.35 6.00 -4.75
C ARG A 138 9.92 4.95 -5.77
N GLY A 139 8.62 4.67 -5.88
CA GLY A 139 8.06 3.72 -6.84
C GLY A 139 8.38 4.09 -8.29
N THR A 140 8.31 5.37 -8.65
CA THR A 140 8.67 5.87 -9.99
C THR A 140 10.15 5.65 -10.29
N GLN A 141 11.03 5.95 -9.33
CA GLN A 141 12.47 5.76 -9.48
C GLN A 141 12.82 4.27 -9.68
N VAL A 142 12.30 3.41 -8.80
CA VAL A 142 12.50 1.95 -8.89
C VAL A 142 11.97 1.41 -10.22
N ARG A 143 10.78 1.85 -10.65
CA ARG A 143 10.19 1.39 -11.92
C ARG A 143 11.01 1.87 -13.12
N MET A 144 11.50 3.11 -13.09
CA MET A 144 12.39 3.64 -14.13
C MET A 144 13.67 2.80 -14.27
N ASP A 145 14.28 2.40 -13.16
CA ASP A 145 15.49 1.55 -13.20
C ASP A 145 15.18 0.15 -13.72
N GLN A 146 14.05 -0.44 -13.31
CA GLN A 146 13.58 -1.71 -13.88
C GLN A 146 13.38 -1.64 -15.40
N LEU A 147 12.74 -0.58 -15.89
CA LEU A 147 12.51 -0.37 -17.33
C LEU A 147 13.81 -0.21 -18.10
N LYS A 148 14.83 0.45 -17.53
CA LYS A 148 16.17 0.52 -18.13
C LYS A 148 16.81 -0.86 -18.21
N THR A 149 16.67 -1.70 -17.19
CA THR A 149 17.15 -3.08 -17.22
C THR A 149 16.41 -3.91 -18.29
N GLU A 150 15.08 -3.83 -18.33
CA GLU A 150 14.28 -4.50 -19.37
C GLU A 150 14.72 -4.08 -20.78
N TYR A 151 14.91 -2.78 -21.00
CA TYR A 151 15.42 -2.23 -22.26
C TYR A 151 16.81 -2.78 -22.60
N GLN A 152 17.76 -2.78 -21.67
CA GLN A 152 19.11 -3.30 -21.90
C GLN A 152 19.12 -4.78 -22.28
N LEU A 153 18.27 -5.58 -21.64
CA LEU A 153 18.12 -7.00 -21.96
C LEU A 153 17.50 -7.20 -23.34
N LEU A 154 16.46 -6.45 -23.69
CA LEU A 154 15.87 -6.49 -25.03
C LEU A 154 16.91 -6.11 -26.10
N MET A 155 17.67 -5.03 -25.89
CA MET A 155 18.71 -4.59 -26.83
C MET A 155 19.80 -5.66 -27.00
N LYS A 156 20.12 -6.41 -25.95
CA LYS A 156 21.06 -7.53 -26.01
C LYS A 156 20.51 -8.69 -26.87
N ASP A 157 19.23 -9.03 -26.72
CA ASP A 157 18.61 -10.14 -27.46
C ASP A 157 18.45 -9.84 -28.96
N ILE A 158 18.18 -8.57 -29.33
CA ILE A 158 18.05 -8.17 -30.73
C ILE A 158 19.40 -7.81 -31.39
N GLY A 159 20.43 -7.51 -30.59
CA GLY A 159 21.77 -7.13 -31.01
C GLY A 159 21.83 -5.78 -31.76
N ASP A 160 22.95 -5.53 -32.43
CA ASP A 160 23.20 -4.30 -33.21
C ASP A 160 22.31 -4.19 -34.48
N ASN A 161 21.43 -5.18 -34.72
CA ASN A 161 20.55 -5.18 -35.89
C ASN A 161 19.48 -4.08 -35.82
N VAL A 162 19.32 -3.42 -34.67
CA VAL A 162 18.24 -2.45 -34.42
C VAL A 162 18.75 -1.21 -33.68
N ASP A 163 19.55 -0.37 -34.33
CA ASP A 163 19.96 0.97 -33.82
C ASP A 163 18.79 1.96 -33.60
N ARG A 164 17.56 1.57 -33.91
CA ARG A 164 16.41 2.47 -34.01
C ARG A 164 15.67 2.67 -32.69
N ILE A 165 15.66 1.69 -31.79
CA ILE A 165 14.85 1.76 -30.58
C ILE A 165 15.62 2.54 -29.52
N LYS A 166 15.21 3.78 -29.23
CA LYS A 166 15.74 4.53 -28.09
C LYS A 166 14.98 4.15 -26.81
N PHE A 167 15.61 4.41 -25.67
CA PHE A 167 14.94 4.20 -24.38
C PHE A 167 13.61 4.96 -24.26
N ASP A 168 13.53 6.19 -24.77
CA ASP A 168 12.29 6.98 -24.76
C ASP A 168 11.16 6.31 -25.57
N ASP A 169 11.48 5.64 -26.68
CA ASP A 169 10.52 4.89 -27.48
C ASP A 169 10.07 3.61 -26.76
N PHE A 170 11.00 2.94 -26.05
CA PHE A 170 10.67 1.79 -25.20
C PHE A 170 9.80 2.18 -24.00
N LEU A 171 10.12 3.30 -23.35
CA LEU A 171 9.32 3.87 -22.27
C LEU A 171 7.92 4.26 -22.76
N TRP A 172 7.82 4.79 -23.98
CA TRP A 172 6.54 5.02 -24.62
C TRP A 172 5.78 3.71 -24.82
N GLY A 173 6.42 2.67 -25.36
CA GLY A 173 5.81 1.34 -25.52
C GLY A 173 5.29 0.77 -24.19
N HIS A 174 6.04 0.95 -23.10
CA HIS A 174 5.59 0.59 -21.76
C HIS A 174 4.34 1.34 -21.33
N LEU A 175 4.32 2.67 -21.49
CA LEU A 175 3.19 3.49 -21.07
C LEU A 175 1.94 3.26 -21.93
N ILE A 176 2.11 2.98 -23.22
CA ILE A 176 1.01 2.55 -24.10
C ILE A 176 0.44 1.23 -23.61
N LEU A 177 1.26 0.20 -23.36
CA LEU A 177 0.76 -1.07 -22.85
C LEU A 177 0.08 -0.93 -21.48
N SER A 178 0.68 -0.18 -20.56
CA SER A 178 0.14 0.03 -19.21
C SER A 178 -1.22 0.73 -19.22
N SER A 179 -1.46 1.62 -20.18
CA SER A 179 -2.71 2.41 -20.25
C SER A 179 -3.77 1.84 -21.21
N ARG A 180 -3.41 0.97 -22.16
CA ARG A 180 -4.28 0.60 -23.30
C ARG A 180 -4.41 -0.88 -23.56
N SER A 181 -3.67 -1.72 -22.83
CA SER A 181 -3.73 -3.16 -23.03
C SER A 181 -4.88 -3.83 -22.28
N PHE A 182 -5.23 -5.02 -22.75
CA PHE A 182 -6.27 -5.87 -22.21
C PHE A 182 -5.70 -7.26 -21.92
N PRO A 183 -6.22 -8.00 -20.93
CA PRO A 183 -5.78 -9.36 -20.66
C PRO A 183 -5.94 -10.25 -21.90
N PHE A 184 -4.85 -10.88 -22.35
CA PHE A 184 -4.91 -11.72 -23.54
C PHE A 184 -5.73 -13.00 -23.32
N LYS A 185 -5.88 -13.42 -22.06
CA LYS A 185 -6.72 -14.55 -21.66
C LYS A 185 -8.19 -14.48 -22.13
N ILE A 186 -8.67 -13.29 -22.48
CA ILE A 186 -10.03 -13.12 -23.04
C ILE A 186 -10.13 -13.77 -24.43
N VAL A 187 -9.02 -13.82 -25.17
CA VAL A 187 -8.94 -14.37 -26.54
C VAL A 187 -8.37 -15.79 -26.56
N ASP A 188 -7.51 -16.12 -25.59
CA ASP A 188 -6.92 -17.44 -25.40
C ASP A 188 -6.90 -17.81 -23.92
N GLU A 189 -7.84 -18.63 -23.48
CA GLU A 189 -7.98 -19.05 -22.08
C GLU A 189 -6.74 -19.77 -21.51
N ASN A 190 -5.89 -20.33 -22.39
CA ASN A 190 -4.67 -21.04 -21.98
C ASN A 190 -3.44 -20.12 -21.93
N ALA A 191 -3.58 -18.85 -22.29
CA ALA A 191 -2.47 -17.90 -22.25
C ALA A 191 -2.03 -17.62 -20.81
N ASP A 192 -0.75 -17.21 -20.65
CA ASP A 192 -0.23 -16.73 -19.38
C ASP A 192 -1.15 -15.61 -18.84
N PRO A 193 -1.58 -15.65 -17.57
CA PRO A 193 -2.42 -14.62 -16.97
C PRO A 193 -1.86 -13.19 -17.06
N ARG A 194 -0.54 -13.04 -17.22
CA ARG A 194 0.18 -11.76 -17.40
C ARG A 194 0.34 -11.35 -18.87
N SER A 195 -0.02 -12.20 -19.82
CA SER A 195 -0.02 -11.83 -21.23
C SER A 195 -1.11 -10.78 -21.50
N VAL A 196 -0.73 -9.79 -22.29
CA VAL A 196 -1.62 -8.70 -22.69
C VAL A 196 -1.72 -8.58 -24.19
N MET A 197 -2.78 -7.93 -24.64
CA MET A 197 -2.99 -7.56 -26.03
C MET A 197 -3.41 -6.10 -26.13
N MET A 198 -3.20 -5.48 -27.29
CA MET A 198 -3.79 -4.18 -27.63
C MET A 198 -4.87 -4.34 -28.68
N MET A 199 -5.88 -3.48 -28.58
CA MET A 199 -7.05 -3.51 -29.45
C MET A 199 -7.30 -2.13 -30.01
N PRO A 200 -6.95 -1.90 -31.29
CA PRO A 200 -7.24 -0.64 -31.94
C PRO A 200 -8.71 -0.25 -31.77
N LEU A 201 -8.95 1.04 -31.56
CA LEU A 201 -10.25 1.69 -31.37
C LEU A 201 -10.86 1.49 -29.97
N VAL A 202 -10.94 0.27 -29.46
CA VAL A 202 -11.55 -0.01 -28.15
C VAL A 202 -10.73 0.59 -27.01
N ASP A 203 -9.41 0.64 -27.16
CA ASP A 203 -8.50 1.27 -26.22
C ASP A 203 -8.59 2.82 -26.15
N LEU A 204 -9.42 3.44 -27.00
CA LEU A 204 -9.70 4.88 -26.98
C LEU A 204 -10.89 5.24 -26.07
N MET A 205 -11.62 4.24 -25.55
CA MET A 205 -12.76 4.46 -24.65
C MET A 205 -12.23 4.83 -23.25
N ASN A 206 -12.70 5.95 -22.69
CA ASN A 206 -12.28 6.44 -21.37
C ASN A 206 -12.72 5.54 -20.21
N HIS A 207 -12.21 5.79 -19.00
CA HIS A 207 -12.51 5.00 -17.81
C HIS A 207 -13.72 5.52 -17.02
N GLU A 208 -14.62 4.61 -16.65
CA GLU A 208 -15.57 4.81 -15.56
C GLU A 208 -15.47 3.61 -14.59
N PRO A 209 -15.10 3.80 -13.30
CA PRO A 209 -14.86 2.69 -12.36
C PRO A 209 -16.03 1.71 -12.18
N MET A 210 -17.26 2.21 -12.31
CA MET A 210 -18.49 1.41 -12.23
C MET A 210 -19.19 1.30 -13.59
N GLY A 211 -18.45 1.51 -14.67
CA GLY A 211 -18.92 1.30 -16.03
C GLY A 211 -19.32 -0.16 -16.22
N ARG A 212 -20.54 -0.39 -16.70
CA ARG A 212 -21.06 -1.72 -16.99
C ARG A 212 -20.74 -2.12 -18.42
N VAL A 213 -19.48 -2.50 -18.61
CA VAL A 213 -18.96 -2.98 -19.89
C VAL A 213 -18.48 -4.41 -19.71
N ALA A 214 -18.87 -5.29 -20.62
CA ALA A 214 -18.43 -6.68 -20.68
C ALA A 214 -17.58 -6.90 -21.93
N TRP A 215 -16.55 -7.72 -21.78
CA TRP A 215 -15.64 -8.12 -22.84
C TRP A 215 -15.82 -9.61 -23.10
N SER A 216 -15.93 -9.99 -24.37
CA SER A 216 -15.99 -11.40 -24.77
C SER A 216 -15.28 -11.64 -26.09
N PHE A 217 -14.99 -12.91 -26.41
CA PHE A 217 -14.38 -13.30 -27.66
C PHE A 217 -15.19 -14.41 -28.33
N THR A 218 -15.57 -14.22 -29.60
CA THR A 218 -16.44 -15.14 -30.36
C THR A 218 -15.65 -16.07 -31.29
N GLY A 219 -14.37 -16.33 -30.96
CA GLY A 219 -13.44 -17.09 -31.80
C GLY A 219 -12.86 -16.30 -32.99
N SER A 220 -13.64 -15.37 -33.55
CA SER A 220 -13.24 -14.53 -34.68
C SER A 220 -13.16 -13.05 -34.36
N HIS A 221 -13.97 -12.57 -33.40
CA HIS A 221 -14.03 -11.16 -33.03
C HIS A 221 -14.00 -11.00 -31.50
N PHE A 222 -13.27 -9.98 -31.05
CA PHE A 222 -13.42 -9.43 -29.72
C PHE A 222 -14.65 -8.54 -29.69
N LYS A 223 -15.48 -8.68 -28.66
CA LYS A 223 -16.75 -7.98 -28.53
C LYS A 223 -16.79 -7.17 -27.24
N VAL A 224 -17.19 -5.92 -27.36
CA VAL A 224 -17.52 -5.03 -26.23
C VAL A 224 -19.04 -4.89 -26.17
N ASP A 225 -19.62 -5.35 -25.06
CA ASP A 225 -21.03 -5.22 -24.74
C ASP A 225 -21.19 -4.16 -23.64
N VAL A 226 -22.12 -3.21 -23.83
CA VAL A 226 -22.40 -2.17 -22.82
C VAL A 226 -23.84 -2.33 -22.34
N GLU A 227 -24.02 -2.49 -21.02
CA GLU A 227 -25.35 -2.66 -20.44
C GLU A 227 -26.16 -1.37 -20.41
N VAL A 228 -27.40 -1.49 -20.85
CA VAL A 228 -28.33 -0.39 -21.15
C VAL A 228 -28.82 0.37 -19.95
N SER A 229 -28.97 -0.28 -18.81
CA SER A 229 -29.55 0.37 -17.63
C SER A 229 -28.73 1.59 -17.19
N ASN A 230 -27.46 1.70 -17.61
CA ASN A 230 -26.61 2.88 -17.43
C ASN A 230 -26.93 4.02 -18.41
N ILE A 231 -27.50 3.73 -19.58
CA ILE A 231 -27.79 4.70 -20.65
C ILE A 231 -29.12 5.41 -20.37
N GLU A 232 -30.19 4.68 -20.02
CA GLU A 232 -31.51 5.28 -19.72
C GLU A 232 -31.46 6.28 -18.56
N MET A 233 -30.73 5.95 -17.49
CA MET A 233 -30.55 6.85 -16.33
C MET A 233 -29.71 8.09 -16.66
N LYS A 234 -28.74 7.97 -17.57
CA LYS A 234 -27.91 9.10 -18.01
C LYS A 234 -28.65 9.98 -19.03
N LEU A 235 -29.49 9.40 -19.90
CA LEU A 235 -30.32 10.14 -20.87
C LEU A 235 -31.42 10.95 -20.16
N ALA A 236 -31.99 10.41 -19.07
CA ALA A 236 -33.00 11.11 -18.28
C ALA A 236 -32.50 12.42 -17.62
N ASN A 237 -31.18 12.63 -17.56
CA ASN A 237 -30.53 13.74 -16.85
C ASN A 237 -29.69 14.67 -17.75
N GLY A 238 -29.72 14.53 -19.08
CA GLY A 238 -28.85 15.30 -19.99
C GLY A 238 -29.41 15.56 -21.40
N ASP A 239 -28.64 16.29 -22.21
CA ASP A 239 -29.03 16.86 -23.53
C ASP A 239 -29.14 15.82 -24.68
N GLY A 240 -29.26 14.53 -24.37
CA GLY A 240 -29.44 13.45 -25.37
C GLY A 240 -28.15 12.77 -25.87
N GLU A 241 -26.97 13.14 -25.37
CA GLU A 241 -25.69 12.48 -25.68
C GLU A 241 -25.05 11.88 -24.42
N ILE A 242 -24.45 10.69 -24.54
CA ILE A 242 -23.78 10.02 -23.40
C ILE A 242 -22.39 9.56 -23.80
N GLU A 243 -21.40 9.89 -22.97
CA GLU A 243 -20.09 9.27 -23.07
C GLU A 243 -20.15 7.81 -22.60
N ILE A 244 -19.69 6.93 -23.47
CA ILE A 244 -19.50 5.51 -23.17
C ILE A 244 -18.07 5.30 -22.74
N CYS A 245 -17.92 5.01 -21.46
CA CYS A 245 -16.65 4.65 -20.86
C CYS A 245 -16.51 3.13 -20.74
N ASN A 246 -15.28 2.65 -20.88
CA ASN A 246 -14.85 1.32 -20.50
C ASN A 246 -14.58 1.24 -18.98
N ASN A 247 -14.39 0.02 -18.46
CA ASN A 247 -14.02 -0.22 -17.08
C ASN A 247 -12.63 -0.86 -16.99
N TYR A 248 -11.66 -0.10 -16.49
CA TYR A 248 -10.28 -0.56 -16.32
C TYR A 248 -10.09 -1.39 -15.04
N GLY A 249 -11.16 -1.57 -14.26
CA GLY A 249 -11.15 -2.19 -12.94
C GLY A 249 -11.15 -1.17 -11.80
N PRO A 250 -11.20 -1.66 -10.55
CA PRO A 250 -11.25 -0.83 -9.34
C PRO A 250 -9.87 -0.22 -9.01
N LYS A 251 -9.37 0.68 -9.86
CA LYS A 251 -8.02 1.25 -9.73
C LYS A 251 -7.98 2.47 -8.80
N GLY A 252 -7.02 2.47 -7.87
CA GLY A 252 -6.69 3.64 -7.05
C GLY A 252 -5.91 4.71 -7.84
N ASN A 253 -5.81 5.92 -7.31
CA ASN A 253 -5.12 7.03 -7.98
C ASN A 253 -3.61 6.79 -8.12
N GLU A 254 -3.02 5.96 -7.26
CA GLU A 254 -1.63 5.52 -7.39
C GLU A 254 -1.39 4.80 -8.74
N GLU A 255 -2.24 3.80 -9.03
CA GLU A 255 -2.16 3.01 -10.26
C GLU A 255 -2.60 3.82 -11.49
N LEU A 256 -3.67 4.62 -11.36
CA LEU A 256 -4.13 5.49 -12.45
C LEU A 256 -3.07 6.52 -12.85
N LEU A 257 -2.39 7.14 -11.87
CA LEU A 257 -1.37 8.12 -12.17
C LEU A 257 -0.12 7.47 -12.79
N MET A 258 0.33 6.34 -12.24
CA MET A 258 1.51 5.63 -12.76
C MET A 258 1.28 5.10 -14.18
N GLY A 259 0.16 4.42 -14.42
CA GLY A 259 -0.13 3.73 -15.68
C GLY A 259 -0.79 4.60 -16.74
N TYR A 260 -1.73 5.48 -16.34
CA TYR A 260 -2.60 6.23 -17.24
C TYR A 260 -2.37 7.75 -17.21
N GLY A 261 -1.61 8.26 -16.24
CA GLY A 261 -1.26 9.67 -16.10
C GLY A 261 -2.41 10.62 -15.75
N PHE A 262 -3.46 10.09 -15.13
CA PHE A 262 -4.55 10.88 -14.57
C PHE A 262 -4.93 10.37 -13.18
N VAL A 263 -5.73 11.16 -12.47
CA VAL A 263 -6.32 10.79 -11.18
C VAL A 263 -7.80 11.17 -11.18
N ILE A 264 -8.57 10.48 -10.36
CA ILE A 264 -9.99 10.76 -10.15
C ILE A 264 -10.11 11.50 -8.81
N PRO A 265 -10.63 12.74 -8.79
CA PRO A 265 -10.97 13.43 -7.56
C PRO A 265 -11.93 12.58 -6.71
N ASP A 266 -11.66 12.44 -5.42
CA ASP A 266 -12.48 11.64 -4.50
C ASP A 266 -12.70 10.19 -4.95
N ASN A 267 -11.68 9.58 -5.56
CA ASN A 267 -11.71 8.20 -6.01
C ASN A 267 -12.09 7.24 -4.87
N SER A 268 -13.18 6.50 -5.06
CA SER A 268 -13.69 5.57 -4.06
C SER A 268 -12.85 4.30 -3.91
N PHE A 269 -11.94 4.05 -4.86
CA PHE A 269 -11.00 2.93 -4.90
C PHE A 269 -9.58 3.33 -4.47
N ASP A 270 -9.40 4.54 -3.94
CA ASP A 270 -8.08 4.96 -3.45
C ASP A 270 -7.62 4.11 -2.26
N TYR A 271 -6.33 3.81 -2.25
CA TYR A 271 -5.69 3.00 -1.23
C TYR A 271 -4.34 3.62 -0.82
N LEU A 272 -3.85 3.24 0.35
CA LEU A 272 -2.52 3.55 0.87
C LEU A 272 -1.76 2.23 1.04
N GLN A 273 -0.71 2.02 0.25
CA GLN A 273 0.12 0.81 0.36
C GLN A 273 1.14 0.93 1.49
N LEU A 274 1.15 -0.07 2.38
CA LEU A 274 2.22 -0.29 3.35
C LEU A 274 3.06 -1.49 2.91
N SER A 275 4.38 -1.33 2.90
CA SER A 275 5.32 -2.40 2.56
C SER A 275 6.27 -2.60 3.73
N LEU A 276 6.36 -3.85 4.23
CA LEU A 276 7.23 -4.26 5.32
C LEU A 276 8.26 -5.25 4.76
N GLY A 277 9.54 -5.09 5.08
CA GLY A 277 10.59 -6.01 4.60
C GLY A 277 10.33 -7.42 5.11
N ARG A 278 10.17 -8.39 4.20
CA ARG A 278 9.75 -9.74 4.54
C ARG A 278 10.75 -10.45 5.45
N GLU A 279 12.05 -10.32 5.16
CA GLU A 279 13.11 -10.92 5.98
C GLU A 279 13.05 -10.41 7.43
N SER A 280 12.85 -9.10 7.63
CA SER A 280 12.71 -8.51 8.96
C SER A 280 11.48 -9.04 9.69
N ILE A 281 10.35 -9.20 8.99
CA ILE A 281 9.15 -9.79 9.57
C ILE A 281 9.39 -11.24 9.99
N LEU A 282 10.02 -12.05 9.12
CA LEU A 282 10.31 -13.46 9.44
C LEU A 282 11.22 -13.59 10.66
N LYS A 283 12.25 -12.73 10.79
CA LYS A 283 13.12 -12.69 11.97
C LYS A 283 12.36 -12.30 13.25
N LEU A 284 11.51 -11.28 13.18
CA LEU A 284 10.75 -10.81 14.36
C LEU A 284 9.65 -11.80 14.80
N THR A 285 9.21 -12.67 13.90
CA THR A 285 8.15 -13.65 14.11
C THR A 285 8.66 -15.09 14.19
N GLU A 286 9.98 -15.27 14.26
CA GLU A 286 10.60 -16.59 14.37
C GLU A 286 10.08 -17.35 15.60
N GLY A 287 9.74 -18.63 15.39
CA GLY A 287 9.19 -19.51 16.42
C GLY A 287 7.73 -19.25 16.81
N VAL A 288 7.02 -18.33 16.13
CA VAL A 288 5.62 -18.02 16.43
C VAL A 288 4.67 -18.67 15.42
N ASP A 289 3.60 -19.30 15.91
CA ASP A 289 2.48 -19.69 15.07
C ASP A 289 1.60 -18.47 14.75
N LEU A 290 1.89 -17.83 13.62
CA LEU A 290 1.16 -16.66 13.13
C LEU A 290 -0.36 -16.88 13.01
N LYS A 291 -0.82 -18.11 12.74
CA LYS A 291 -2.26 -18.38 12.62
C LYS A 291 -2.98 -18.29 13.96
N GLN A 292 -2.34 -18.71 15.05
CA GLN A 292 -2.88 -18.55 16.40
C GLN A 292 -3.00 -17.08 16.82
N TRP A 293 -2.21 -16.21 16.18
CA TRP A 293 -2.26 -14.76 16.38
C TRP A 293 -3.26 -14.04 15.47
N GLY A 294 -3.98 -14.77 14.61
CA GLY A 294 -4.94 -14.20 13.67
C GLY A 294 -4.31 -13.70 12.36
N VAL A 295 -3.06 -14.07 12.07
CA VAL A 295 -2.40 -13.79 10.78
C VAL A 295 -2.50 -15.04 9.92
N SER A 296 -3.53 -15.09 9.05
CA SER A 296 -3.84 -16.24 8.21
C SER A 296 -2.79 -16.47 7.09
N LYS A 297 -2.33 -15.37 6.48
CA LYS A 297 -1.23 -15.35 5.50
C LYS A 297 -0.49 -14.01 5.55
N LEU A 298 0.77 -14.00 5.11
CA LEU A 298 1.50 -12.77 4.83
C LEU A 298 1.21 -12.32 3.40
N PRO A 299 0.50 -11.19 3.20
CA PRO A 299 0.08 -10.77 1.87
C PRO A 299 1.24 -10.28 1.00
N ARG A 300 1.14 -10.56 -0.31
CA ARG A 300 2.06 -10.13 -1.38
C ARG A 300 1.38 -9.08 -2.27
N LEU A 301 2.15 -8.38 -3.10
CA LEU A 301 1.58 -7.40 -4.02
C LEU A 301 0.57 -8.04 -5.00
N ASP A 302 0.89 -9.24 -5.50
CA ASP A 302 0.05 -10.04 -6.41
C ASP A 302 -1.30 -10.45 -5.81
N ASP A 303 -1.47 -10.41 -4.47
CA ASP A 303 -2.77 -10.65 -3.84
C ASP A 303 -3.78 -9.52 -4.14
N TYR A 304 -3.31 -8.34 -4.58
CA TYR A 304 -4.12 -7.13 -4.73
C TYR A 304 -4.18 -6.57 -6.15
N THR A 305 -3.22 -6.93 -6.99
CA THR A 305 -3.11 -6.36 -8.33
C THR A 305 -3.23 -7.44 -9.39
N TYR A 306 -3.95 -7.10 -10.46
CA TYR A 306 -3.90 -7.83 -11.73
C TYR A 306 -2.96 -7.11 -12.71
N SER A 307 -2.09 -6.22 -12.22
CA SER A 307 -1.13 -5.51 -13.07
C SER A 307 -0.18 -6.53 -13.69
N VAL A 308 -0.27 -6.62 -15.00
CA VAL A 308 0.32 -7.64 -15.87
C VAL A 308 1.73 -7.25 -16.36
N VAL A 309 2.25 -6.08 -15.95
CA VAL A 309 3.44 -5.45 -16.55
C VAL A 309 4.64 -5.36 -15.59
N THR A 310 4.70 -6.19 -14.55
CA THR A 310 5.68 -6.03 -13.46
C THR A 310 6.98 -6.81 -13.67
N ASN A 311 6.93 -8.02 -14.23
CA ASN A 311 8.09 -8.92 -14.25
C ASN A 311 8.80 -9.05 -15.61
N VAL A 312 10.14 -9.02 -15.56
CA VAL A 312 11.05 -9.11 -16.71
C VAL A 312 10.96 -10.49 -17.38
N TYR A 313 10.82 -11.52 -16.55
CA TYR A 313 10.68 -12.92 -16.92
C TYR A 313 9.34 -13.46 -16.46
N GLU A 314 8.73 -14.32 -17.26
CA GLU A 314 7.44 -14.93 -16.92
C GLU A 314 7.62 -16.06 -15.90
N ASP A 315 8.63 -16.93 -16.03
CA ASP A 315 8.69 -18.12 -15.16
C ASP A 315 9.66 -17.97 -13.96
N PRO A 316 9.26 -18.41 -12.75
CA PRO A 316 10.13 -18.42 -11.57
C PRO A 316 11.41 -19.26 -11.71
N ALA A 317 11.41 -20.33 -12.53
CA ALA A 317 12.58 -21.17 -12.72
C ALA A 317 13.69 -20.44 -13.52
N THR A 318 13.33 -19.49 -14.37
CA THR A 318 14.24 -18.60 -15.08
C THR A 318 14.81 -17.55 -14.14
N LEU A 319 14.00 -16.98 -13.25
CA LEU A 319 14.52 -16.09 -12.20
C LEU A 319 15.56 -16.81 -11.33
N GLU A 320 15.25 -18.05 -10.90
CA GLU A 320 16.17 -18.89 -10.12
C GLU A 320 17.45 -19.24 -10.90
N ARG A 321 17.32 -19.70 -12.16
CA ARG A 321 18.47 -20.04 -13.03
C ARG A 321 19.41 -18.85 -13.24
N LEU A 322 18.86 -17.63 -13.31
CA LEU A 322 19.62 -16.40 -13.51
C LEU A 322 20.07 -15.74 -12.20
N GLY A 323 19.72 -16.30 -11.04
CA GLY A 323 20.02 -15.73 -9.72
C GLY A 323 19.37 -14.36 -9.49
N LEU A 324 18.24 -14.10 -10.14
CA LEU A 324 17.51 -12.85 -10.02
C LEU A 324 16.50 -12.94 -8.87
N PRO A 325 16.41 -11.91 -7.99
CA PRO A 325 15.46 -11.93 -6.90
C PRO A 325 14.02 -11.85 -7.42
N ASP A 326 13.14 -12.68 -6.87
CA ASP A 326 11.70 -12.49 -7.00
C ASP A 326 11.31 -11.23 -6.21
N ARG A 327 11.11 -10.11 -6.94
CA ARG A 327 10.85 -8.80 -6.35
C ARG A 327 9.49 -8.74 -5.65
N ASP A 328 8.55 -9.60 -6.03
CA ASP A 328 7.23 -9.66 -5.41
C ASP A 328 7.26 -10.39 -4.05
N ASP A 329 8.38 -11.08 -3.73
CA ASP A 329 8.58 -11.76 -2.45
C ASP A 329 9.44 -10.98 -1.43
N GLU A 330 9.98 -9.82 -1.79
CA GLU A 330 10.84 -9.02 -0.89
C GLU A 330 10.03 -8.35 0.25
N PHE A 331 8.76 -8.06 0.00
CA PHE A 331 7.91 -7.29 0.91
C PHE A 331 6.61 -8.02 1.28
N VAL A 332 6.19 -7.86 2.54
CA VAL A 332 4.81 -8.06 2.96
C VAL A 332 4.04 -6.77 2.67
N VAL A 333 2.96 -6.84 1.91
CA VAL A 333 2.24 -5.67 1.40
C VAL A 333 0.83 -5.61 1.96
N PHE A 334 0.43 -4.48 2.55
CA PHE A 334 -0.94 -4.24 2.99
C PHE A 334 -1.55 -3.07 2.23
N MET A 335 -2.71 -3.31 1.60
CA MET A 335 -3.50 -2.27 0.92
C MET A 335 -4.58 -1.74 1.85
N CYS A 336 -4.38 -0.54 2.38
CA CYS A 336 -5.33 0.11 3.28
C CYS A 336 -6.28 0.99 2.46
N ASN A 337 -7.59 0.89 2.64
CA ASN A 337 -8.56 1.72 1.91
C ASN A 337 -9.77 2.10 2.79
N LYS A 338 -10.83 2.69 2.20
CA LYS A 338 -12.01 3.11 2.97
C LYS A 338 -12.75 1.95 3.64
N ASP A 339 -12.79 0.77 3.00
CA ASP A 339 -13.56 -0.39 3.44
C ASP A 339 -12.71 -1.27 4.37
N HIS A 340 -11.40 -1.35 4.10
CA HIS A 340 -10.41 -2.10 4.87
C HIS A 340 -9.27 -1.15 5.28
N SER A 341 -9.58 -0.19 6.15
CA SER A 341 -8.58 0.79 6.60
C SER A 341 -7.44 0.15 7.40
N ILE A 342 -7.74 -0.88 8.17
CA ILE A 342 -6.75 -1.75 8.80
C ILE A 342 -7.06 -3.17 8.31
N PRO A 343 -6.39 -3.63 7.22
CA PRO A 343 -6.62 -4.96 6.67
C PRO A 343 -6.34 -6.08 7.69
N GLU A 344 -6.95 -7.25 7.49
CA GLU A 344 -6.71 -8.44 8.30
C GLU A 344 -5.21 -8.77 8.34
N GLY A 345 -4.71 -9.13 9.52
CA GLY A 345 -3.33 -9.50 9.72
C GLY A 345 -2.39 -8.32 9.96
N LEU A 346 -2.74 -7.09 9.55
CA LEU A 346 -1.87 -5.92 9.74
C LEU A 346 -1.68 -5.62 11.23
N LEU A 347 -2.77 -5.45 11.97
CA LEU A 347 -2.66 -5.10 13.39
C LEU A 347 -2.20 -6.30 14.21
N GLU A 348 -2.65 -7.50 13.85
CA GLU A 348 -2.27 -8.76 14.46
C GLU A 348 -0.75 -8.97 14.36
N LEU A 349 -0.15 -8.69 13.19
CA LEU A 349 1.30 -8.75 13.00
C LEU A 349 2.05 -7.77 13.92
N PHE A 350 1.57 -6.53 14.05
CA PHE A 350 2.15 -5.57 15.01
C PHE A 350 1.94 -6.02 16.46
N GLY A 351 0.87 -6.75 16.75
CA GLY A 351 0.66 -7.44 18.02
C GLY A 351 1.74 -8.50 18.28
N VAL A 352 2.02 -9.36 17.31
CA VAL A 352 3.10 -10.37 17.39
C VAL A 352 4.46 -9.71 17.64
N ILE A 353 4.74 -8.59 16.96
CA ILE A 353 6.00 -7.84 17.14
C ILE A 353 6.12 -7.26 18.56
N CYS A 354 5.00 -6.93 19.21
CA CYS A 354 4.97 -6.35 20.56
C CYS A 354 4.73 -7.39 21.69
N ARG A 355 4.79 -8.69 21.38
CA ARG A 355 4.62 -9.79 22.34
C ARG A 355 5.74 -9.86 23.37
N ASN A 356 5.48 -10.49 24.50
CA ASN A 356 6.56 -11.01 25.35
C ASN A 356 7.08 -12.32 24.76
N SER A 357 8.33 -12.68 25.03
CA SER A 357 8.97 -13.88 24.47
C SER A 357 8.23 -15.20 24.77
N GLU A 358 7.46 -15.22 25.86
CA GLU A 358 6.69 -16.38 26.31
C GLU A 358 5.21 -16.34 25.88
N ASP A 359 4.76 -15.26 25.22
CA ASP A 359 3.36 -15.14 24.79
C ASP A 359 3.14 -16.10 23.61
N GLU A 360 2.32 -17.13 23.80
CA GLU A 360 1.90 -18.03 22.72
C GLU A 360 0.67 -17.51 21.97
N LEU A 361 -0.14 -16.66 22.62
CA LEU A 361 -1.40 -16.11 22.09
C LEU A 361 -1.46 -14.58 22.25
N PRO A 362 -2.31 -13.87 21.47
CA PRO A 362 -2.51 -12.44 21.61
C PRO A 362 -2.91 -12.03 23.03
N THR A 363 -2.16 -11.10 23.62
CA THR A 363 -2.45 -10.52 24.93
C THR A 363 -2.99 -9.09 24.77
N LEU A 364 -3.71 -8.58 25.78
CA LEU A 364 -4.17 -7.18 25.76
C LEU A 364 -2.98 -6.21 25.62
N LYS A 365 -1.85 -6.54 26.26
CA LYS A 365 -0.59 -5.77 26.18
C LYS A 365 -0.05 -5.76 24.77
N SER A 366 0.04 -6.92 24.11
CA SER A 366 0.60 -7.00 22.77
C SER A 366 -0.30 -6.28 21.75
N GLN A 367 -1.62 -6.39 21.90
CA GLN A 367 -2.59 -5.67 21.05
C GLN A 367 -2.50 -4.15 21.21
N LEU A 368 -2.50 -3.64 22.44
CA LEU A 368 -2.44 -2.19 22.70
C LEU A 368 -1.10 -1.59 22.26
N ASN A 369 0.03 -2.27 22.54
CA ASN A 369 1.33 -1.83 22.07
C ASN A 369 1.48 -1.96 20.54
N GLY A 370 0.86 -2.98 19.93
CA GLY A 370 0.78 -3.11 18.48
C GLY A 370 0.05 -1.93 17.83
N ILE A 371 -1.05 -1.44 18.44
CA ILE A 371 -1.73 -0.21 18.00
C ILE A 371 -0.79 0.99 18.06
N ASN A 372 -0.07 1.17 19.17
CA ASN A 372 0.89 2.28 19.30
C ASN A 372 2.01 2.19 18.27
N LYS A 373 2.59 1.00 18.09
CA LYS A 373 3.70 0.79 17.17
C LYS A 373 3.29 1.00 15.71
N LEU A 374 2.10 0.54 15.33
CA LEU A 374 1.54 0.82 14.01
C LEU A 374 1.28 2.32 13.83
N ARG A 375 0.69 2.99 14.83
CA ARG A 375 0.46 4.44 14.79
C ARG A 375 1.76 5.23 14.66
N GLU A 376 2.79 4.89 15.43
CA GLU A 376 4.12 5.48 15.36
C GLU A 376 4.76 5.29 13.97
N SER A 377 4.64 4.09 13.41
CA SER A 377 5.16 3.77 12.07
C SER A 377 4.46 4.59 10.98
N LEU A 378 3.13 4.74 11.08
CA LEU A 378 2.34 5.58 10.17
C LEU A 378 2.69 7.07 10.32
N ASP A 379 2.79 7.57 11.55
CA ASP A 379 3.12 8.97 11.83
C ASP A 379 4.54 9.30 11.31
N THR A 380 5.52 8.43 11.56
CA THR A 380 6.89 8.55 11.05
C THR A 380 6.91 8.67 9.52
N ARG A 381 6.04 7.91 8.84
CA ARG A 381 6.01 7.88 7.38
C ARG A 381 5.23 9.04 6.76
N PHE A 382 4.10 9.47 7.36
CA PHE A 382 3.12 10.32 6.68
C PHE A 382 2.72 11.62 7.40
N LYS A 383 2.98 11.75 8.70
CA LYS A 383 2.59 12.94 9.47
C LYS A 383 3.36 14.18 8.99
N ASN A 384 2.64 15.29 8.76
CA ASN A 384 3.17 16.57 8.28
C ASN A 384 3.92 16.44 6.94
N LYS A 385 3.63 15.39 6.17
CA LYS A 385 4.28 15.06 4.90
C LYS A 385 3.25 15.12 3.77
N LEU A 386 2.17 14.33 3.86
CA LEU A 386 1.16 14.25 2.79
C LEU A 386 0.35 15.55 2.62
N ASP A 387 0.11 16.26 3.72
CA ASP A 387 -0.64 17.52 3.81
C ASP A 387 0.16 18.75 3.35
N VAL A 388 1.50 18.62 3.27
CA VAL A 388 2.38 19.66 2.76
C VAL A 388 2.62 19.41 1.27
N MET A 389 2.05 20.29 0.43
CA MET A 389 2.25 20.25 -1.02
C MET A 389 3.49 21.07 -1.39
N PRO A 390 4.47 20.50 -2.11
CA PRO A 390 5.59 21.29 -2.64
C PRO A 390 5.10 22.42 -3.57
N SER A 391 5.81 23.55 -3.58
CA SER A 391 5.44 24.72 -4.37
C SER A 391 5.52 24.44 -5.87
N LYS A 392 4.54 24.92 -6.62
CA LYS A 392 4.56 24.87 -8.08
C LYS A 392 5.60 25.86 -8.64
N THR A 393 6.49 25.38 -9.50
CA THR A 393 7.36 26.25 -10.31
C THR A 393 6.72 26.54 -11.69
N PRO A 394 7.14 27.63 -12.38
CA PRO A 394 6.62 27.97 -13.71
C PRO A 394 6.82 26.88 -14.77
N GLU A 395 7.86 26.06 -14.63
CA GLU A 395 8.26 25.02 -15.59
C GLU A 395 7.36 23.77 -15.51
N MET A 396 6.70 23.54 -14.37
CA MET A 396 5.85 22.37 -14.17
C MET A 396 4.55 22.47 -14.98
N SER A 397 4.02 21.34 -15.43
CA SER A 397 2.65 21.28 -15.94
C SER A 397 1.63 21.63 -14.85
N LEU A 398 0.63 22.45 -15.17
CA LEU A 398 -0.49 22.74 -14.25
C LEU A 398 -1.31 21.48 -13.97
N LEU A 399 -1.46 20.62 -14.98
CA LEU A 399 -2.24 19.40 -14.84
C LEU A 399 -1.50 18.35 -14.01
N ASN A 400 -0.18 18.17 -14.22
CA ASN A 400 0.61 17.25 -13.41
C ASN A 400 0.61 17.69 -11.94
N PHE A 401 0.71 19.01 -11.69
CA PHE A 401 0.56 19.56 -10.35
C PHE A 401 -0.81 19.24 -9.73
N GLY A 402 -1.89 19.42 -10.50
CA GLY A 402 -3.24 19.04 -10.09
C GLY A 402 -3.37 17.56 -9.76
N ASN A 403 -2.84 16.68 -10.61
CA ASN A 403 -2.85 15.23 -10.41
C ASN A 403 -2.12 14.84 -9.13
N CYS A 404 -0.90 15.35 -8.92
CA CYS A 404 -0.13 15.12 -7.70
C CYS A 404 -0.89 15.60 -6.44
N LYS A 405 -1.53 16.77 -6.51
CA LYS A 405 -2.33 17.30 -5.39
C LYS A 405 -3.50 16.37 -5.04
N TYR A 406 -4.28 15.93 -6.02
CA TYR A 406 -5.41 15.04 -5.78
C TYR A 406 -4.96 13.67 -5.25
N TYR A 407 -3.90 13.09 -5.83
CA TYR A 407 -3.33 11.84 -5.34
C TYR A 407 -2.89 11.96 -3.86
N ARG A 408 -2.12 12.98 -3.50
CA ARG A 408 -1.69 13.22 -2.10
C ARG A 408 -2.88 13.36 -1.15
N ASN A 409 -3.92 14.09 -1.56
CA ASN A 409 -5.13 14.25 -0.77
C ASN A 409 -5.85 12.91 -0.55
N GLY A 410 -5.89 12.04 -1.56
CA GLY A 410 -6.41 10.67 -1.45
C GLY A 410 -5.63 9.85 -0.41
N GLN A 411 -4.30 9.85 -0.51
CA GLN A 411 -3.42 9.18 0.47
C GLN A 411 -3.64 9.72 1.91
N LEU A 412 -3.75 11.04 2.06
CA LEU A 412 -4.00 11.70 3.34
C LEU A 412 -5.35 11.28 3.95
N LYS A 413 -6.40 11.14 3.13
CA LYS A 413 -7.72 10.68 3.58
C LYS A 413 -7.65 9.26 4.16
N VAL A 414 -7.01 8.34 3.45
CA VAL A 414 -6.84 6.95 3.92
C VAL A 414 -6.02 6.92 5.22
N TYR A 415 -4.87 7.60 5.26
CA TYR A 415 -4.04 7.69 6.47
C TYR A 415 -4.80 8.24 7.69
N ASN A 416 -5.60 9.30 7.50
CA ASN A 416 -6.41 9.86 8.59
C ASN A 416 -7.52 8.90 9.06
N LEU A 417 -8.12 8.14 8.14
CA LEU A 417 -9.08 7.10 8.48
C LEU A 417 -8.43 5.99 9.32
N MET A 418 -7.24 5.52 8.94
CA MET A 418 -6.47 4.54 9.74
C MET A 418 -6.24 5.04 11.17
N LYS A 419 -5.80 6.29 11.33
CA LYS A 419 -5.59 6.89 12.66
C LYS A 419 -6.86 6.94 13.49
N LYS A 420 -8.00 7.26 12.87
CA LYS A 420 -9.31 7.26 13.53
C LYS A 420 -9.66 5.86 14.01
N VAL A 421 -9.58 4.86 13.15
CA VAL A 421 -9.92 3.47 13.47
C VAL A 421 -9.02 2.90 14.57
N LEU A 422 -7.71 3.15 14.51
CA LEU A 422 -6.77 2.74 15.57
C LEU A 422 -7.11 3.37 16.92
N LYS A 423 -7.49 4.65 16.94
CA LYS A 423 -7.91 5.35 18.17
C LYS A 423 -9.21 4.79 18.74
N GLU A 424 -10.15 4.42 17.88
CA GLU A 424 -11.42 3.79 18.29
C GLU A 424 -11.19 2.39 18.86
N LYS A 425 -10.35 1.58 18.21
CA LYS A 425 -9.99 0.23 18.68
C LYS A 425 -9.26 0.27 20.03
N GLU A 426 -8.32 1.20 20.21
CA GLU A 426 -7.64 1.42 21.51
C GLU A 426 -8.66 1.76 22.61
N LYS A 427 -9.56 2.72 22.37
CA LYS A 427 -10.60 3.10 23.34
C LYS A 427 -11.50 1.93 23.70
N GLN A 428 -11.88 1.10 22.72
CA GLN A 428 -12.72 -0.07 22.94
C GLN A 428 -12.01 -1.12 23.81
N LEU A 429 -10.74 -1.41 23.53
CA LEU A 429 -9.93 -2.35 24.32
C LEU A 429 -9.76 -1.87 25.76
N LEU A 430 -9.41 -0.60 25.97
CA LEU A 430 -9.26 -0.01 27.30
C LEU A 430 -10.58 0.00 28.09
N LYS A 431 -11.71 0.31 27.43
CA LYS A 431 -13.03 0.32 28.07
C LYS A 431 -13.47 -1.08 28.50
N THR A 432 -13.32 -2.06 27.60
CA THR A 432 -13.77 -3.45 27.84
C THR A 432 -12.93 -4.12 28.93
N ASN A 433 -11.65 -3.74 29.04
CA ASN A 433 -10.72 -4.34 29.99
C ASN A 433 -10.42 -3.46 31.21
N ARG A 434 -11.23 -2.42 31.51
CA ARG A 434 -10.91 -1.45 32.58
C ARG A 434 -10.58 -2.07 33.94
N LYS A 435 -11.23 -3.19 34.28
CA LYS A 435 -10.99 -3.95 35.53
C LYS A 435 -9.60 -4.60 35.60
N ASN A 436 -8.95 -4.79 34.46
CA ASN A 436 -7.63 -5.38 34.31
C ASN A 436 -6.54 -4.31 34.07
N LEU A 437 -6.81 -3.05 34.43
CA LEU A 437 -5.89 -1.94 34.24
C LEU A 437 -5.63 -1.23 35.56
N ILE A 438 -4.36 -0.98 35.86
CA ILE A 438 -3.92 -0.14 36.98
C ILE A 438 -3.26 1.12 36.39
N THR A 439 -3.83 2.29 36.72
CA THR A 439 -3.27 3.59 36.32
C THR A 439 -2.60 4.27 37.52
N ILE A 440 -1.77 5.29 37.27
CA ILE A 440 -1.17 6.12 38.33
C ILE A 440 -2.26 6.67 39.28
N LYS A 441 -3.39 7.15 38.72
CA LYS A 441 -4.53 7.60 39.51
C LYS A 441 -5.13 6.51 40.42
N ASP A 442 -5.13 5.25 39.98
CA ASP A 442 -5.60 4.15 40.82
C ASP A 442 -4.63 3.89 41.98
N VAL A 443 -3.31 3.92 41.73
CA VAL A 443 -2.27 3.81 42.76
C VAL A 443 -2.41 4.91 43.80
N VAL A 444 -2.42 6.17 43.36
CA VAL A 444 -2.53 7.35 44.25
C VAL A 444 -3.78 7.29 45.14
N ARG A 445 -4.89 6.75 44.63
CA ARG A 445 -6.15 6.71 45.36
C ARG A 445 -6.29 5.50 46.30
N LYS A 446 -5.75 4.35 45.91
CA LYS A 446 -6.01 3.06 46.57
C LYS A 446 -4.84 2.54 47.39
N ASP A 447 -3.64 3.06 47.19
CA ASP A 447 -2.41 2.64 47.87
C ASP A 447 -1.66 3.83 48.49
N SER A 448 -2.37 4.93 48.80
CA SER A 448 -1.77 6.15 49.35
C SER A 448 -1.15 5.97 50.72
N GLU A 449 -1.70 5.09 51.55
CA GLU A 449 -1.20 4.86 52.92
C GLU A 449 0.19 4.23 52.90
N GLU A 450 0.41 3.23 52.04
CA GLU A 450 1.68 2.52 51.97
C GLU A 450 2.66 3.16 50.98
N PHE A 451 2.18 3.83 49.92
CA PHE A 451 3.05 4.44 48.91
C PHE A 451 3.29 5.95 49.10
N GLY A 452 2.54 6.62 49.98
CA GLY A 452 2.64 8.07 50.20
C GLY A 452 4.02 8.53 50.65
N ALA A 453 4.70 7.76 51.50
CA ALA A 453 6.05 8.07 51.97
C ALA A 453 7.09 8.04 50.82
N PHE A 454 6.92 7.15 49.84
CA PHE A 454 7.76 7.09 48.65
C PHE A 454 7.54 8.31 47.77
N ILE A 455 6.29 8.72 47.53
CA ILE A 455 5.97 9.93 46.76
C ILE A 455 6.66 11.16 47.35
N GLN A 456 6.65 11.30 48.68
CA GLN A 456 7.31 12.41 49.38
C GLN A 456 8.84 12.34 49.30
N LEU A 457 9.42 11.15 49.49
CA LEU A 457 10.87 10.94 49.42
C LEU A 457 11.45 11.39 48.08
N TYR A 458 10.77 11.02 46.99
CA TYR A 458 11.21 11.31 45.63
C TYR A 458 10.65 12.63 45.08
N GLN A 459 9.92 13.38 45.90
CA GLN A 459 9.34 14.69 45.55
C GLN A 459 8.50 14.64 44.25
N LEU A 460 7.75 13.55 44.04
CA LEU A 460 7.03 13.33 42.79
C LEU A 460 5.77 14.22 42.70
N PRO A 461 5.66 15.12 41.70
CA PRO A 461 4.53 16.03 41.57
C PRO A 461 3.33 15.31 40.93
N VAL A 462 2.57 14.56 41.74
CA VAL A 462 1.49 13.64 41.29
C VAL A 462 0.48 14.25 40.31
N GLU A 463 0.21 15.56 40.40
CA GLU A 463 -0.75 16.24 39.51
C GLU A 463 -0.18 16.58 38.12
N ASN A 464 1.14 16.61 37.96
CA ASN A 464 1.80 17.05 36.72
C ASN A 464 3.12 16.29 36.47
N LEU A 465 3.06 14.96 36.52
CA LEU A 465 4.21 14.10 36.22
C LEU A 465 4.58 14.19 34.74
N ASN A 466 5.86 14.42 34.45
CA ASN A 466 6.41 14.24 33.11
C ASN A 466 6.63 12.74 32.79
N LYS A 467 6.99 12.39 31.54
CA LYS A 467 7.17 10.99 31.13
C LYS A 467 8.12 10.20 32.04
N PHE A 468 9.28 10.77 32.33
CA PHE A 468 10.29 10.12 33.16
C PHE A 468 9.79 9.92 34.60
N GLU A 469 9.13 10.93 35.16
CA GLU A 469 8.56 10.84 36.51
C GLU A 469 7.42 9.82 36.59
N MET A 470 6.60 9.68 35.54
CA MET A 470 5.57 8.65 35.47
C MET A 470 6.16 7.24 35.44
N GLU A 471 7.21 7.01 34.64
CA GLU A 471 7.91 5.73 34.63
C GLU A 471 8.53 5.44 36.00
N LEU A 472 9.28 6.38 36.56
CA LEU A 472 9.88 6.22 37.90
C LEU A 472 8.83 5.95 38.98
N PHE A 473 7.70 6.66 38.94
CA PHE A 473 6.57 6.44 39.85
C PHE A 473 6.09 4.99 39.81
N VAL A 474 5.86 4.44 38.61
CA VAL A 474 5.36 3.07 38.46
C VAL A 474 6.43 2.04 38.85
N HIS A 475 7.71 2.27 38.54
CA HIS A 475 8.80 1.40 38.97
C HIS A 475 8.94 1.36 40.50
N LEU A 476 8.94 2.51 41.16
CA LEU A 476 8.99 2.58 42.62
C LEU A 476 7.77 1.92 43.26
N TRP A 477 6.59 2.12 42.68
CA TRP A 477 5.36 1.46 43.16
C TRP A 477 5.43 -0.05 43.00
N LEU A 478 5.88 -0.56 41.84
CA LEU A 478 6.10 -1.98 41.63
C LEU A 478 7.15 -2.54 42.60
N PHE A 479 8.25 -1.82 42.83
CA PHE A 479 9.33 -2.22 43.73
C PHE A 479 8.86 -2.36 45.18
N LYS A 480 8.05 -1.41 45.65
CA LYS A 480 7.32 -1.52 46.92
C LYS A 480 6.37 -2.71 46.91
N THR A 481 5.57 -2.84 45.85
CA THR A 481 4.51 -3.86 45.75
C THR A 481 5.08 -5.28 45.83
N VAL A 482 6.13 -5.59 45.08
CA VAL A 482 6.74 -6.93 45.07
C VAL A 482 7.35 -7.28 46.42
N ASN A 483 7.88 -6.30 47.14
CA ASN A 483 8.49 -6.47 48.45
C ASN A 483 7.44 -6.66 49.56
N TYR A 484 6.45 -5.77 49.63
CA TYR A 484 5.43 -5.78 50.68
C TYR A 484 4.52 -7.00 50.57
N HIS A 485 4.25 -7.45 49.34
CA HIS A 485 3.31 -8.54 49.08
C HIS A 485 3.99 -9.84 48.63
N TYR A 486 5.31 -9.96 48.78
CA TYR A 486 6.04 -11.18 48.41
C TYR A 486 5.46 -12.42 49.12
N SER A 487 5.11 -12.32 50.40
CA SER A 487 4.60 -13.48 51.16
C SER A 487 3.07 -13.57 51.19
N SER A 488 2.35 -12.48 50.88
CA SER A 488 0.88 -12.39 51.00
C SER A 488 0.28 -11.46 49.93
N SER A 489 0.08 -11.98 48.72
CA SER A 489 -0.46 -11.22 47.58
C SER A 489 -1.97 -10.91 47.67
N ASP A 490 -2.69 -11.50 48.62
CA ASP A 490 -4.16 -11.45 48.67
C ASP A 490 -4.73 -10.27 49.49
N SER A 491 -3.88 -9.45 50.12
CA SER A 491 -4.30 -8.37 51.03
C SER A 491 -4.35 -6.96 50.41
N SER A 492 -4.22 -6.82 49.08
CA SER A 492 -4.14 -5.50 48.42
C SER A 492 -5.48 -5.02 47.87
N ALA A 493 -5.73 -3.71 47.96
CA ALA A 493 -6.87 -3.04 47.32
C ALA A 493 -6.74 -2.96 45.78
N LEU A 494 -5.53 -3.22 45.27
CA LEU A 494 -5.24 -3.32 43.84
C LEU A 494 -4.99 -4.79 43.45
N PRO A 495 -5.43 -5.20 42.25
CA PRO A 495 -5.20 -6.55 41.72
C PRO A 495 -3.73 -6.79 41.31
N ILE A 496 -2.83 -6.87 42.30
CA ILE A 496 -1.37 -6.93 42.11
C ILE A 496 -0.81 -8.34 41.92
N LYS A 497 -1.64 -9.38 42.13
CA LYS A 497 -1.18 -10.77 42.25
C LYS A 497 -0.28 -11.23 41.11
N ILE A 498 -0.70 -10.98 39.86
CA ILE A 498 0.07 -11.38 38.67
C ILE A 498 1.44 -10.69 38.61
N LEU A 499 1.55 -9.43 39.03
CA LEU A 499 2.79 -8.65 39.02
C LEU A 499 3.79 -9.22 40.03
N VAL A 500 3.30 -9.58 41.23
CA VAL A 500 4.11 -10.20 42.28
C VAL A 500 4.52 -11.63 41.89
N GLU A 501 3.62 -12.40 41.30
CA GLU A 501 3.91 -13.75 40.81
C GLU A 501 4.93 -13.75 39.68
N ASP A 502 4.86 -12.79 38.75
CA ASP A 502 5.84 -12.64 37.68
C ASP A 502 7.22 -12.28 38.25
N PHE A 503 7.28 -11.33 39.19
CA PHE A 503 8.53 -11.01 39.90
C PHE A 503 9.14 -12.24 40.59
N LYS A 504 8.34 -13.02 41.34
CA LYS A 504 8.78 -14.25 42.00
C LYS A 504 9.35 -15.26 41.01
N ARG A 505 8.71 -15.41 39.86
CA ARG A 505 9.15 -16.32 38.81
C ARG A 505 10.49 -15.85 38.23
N LEU A 506 10.63 -14.55 37.96
CA LEU A 506 11.87 -13.98 37.46
C LEU A 506 13.02 -14.12 38.45
N GLN A 507 12.75 -13.89 39.74
CA GLN A 507 13.73 -14.02 40.83
C GLN A 507 14.19 -15.46 41.06
N LYS A 508 13.31 -16.45 40.84
CA LYS A 508 13.65 -17.88 40.97
C LYS A 508 14.27 -18.49 39.72
N GLY A 509 14.11 -17.86 38.56
CA GLY A 509 14.66 -18.34 37.30
C GLY A 509 16.14 -18.00 37.14
N GLU A 510 16.84 -18.75 36.29
CA GLU A 510 18.20 -18.39 35.83
C GLU A 510 18.18 -17.25 34.79
N ASN A 511 17.29 -16.27 34.97
CA ASN A 511 17.20 -15.15 34.05
C ASN A 511 18.43 -14.26 34.22
N HIS A 512 19.34 -14.32 33.26
CA HIS A 512 20.45 -13.37 33.20
C HIS A 512 19.86 -11.99 32.91
N VAL A 513 19.73 -11.17 33.95
CA VAL A 513 19.40 -9.77 33.82
C VAL A 513 20.54 -9.11 33.04
N GLN A 514 20.27 -8.72 31.79
CA GLN A 514 21.24 -7.99 30.99
C GLN A 514 21.48 -6.64 31.66
N LYS A 515 22.67 -6.46 32.24
CA LYS A 515 23.07 -5.25 32.93
C LYS A 515 23.49 -4.19 31.91
N ASP A 516 22.50 -3.51 31.33
CA ASP A 516 22.75 -2.29 30.58
C ASP A 516 23.39 -1.25 31.54
N PRO A 517 24.62 -0.76 31.27
CA PRO A 517 25.30 0.17 32.16
C PRO A 517 24.51 1.45 32.46
N PHE A 518 23.74 1.94 31.48
CA PHE A 518 22.91 3.13 31.66
C PHE A 518 21.74 2.86 32.62
N LEU A 519 21.05 1.73 32.46
CA LEU A 519 19.96 1.35 33.37
C LEU A 519 20.47 1.08 34.79
N VAL A 520 21.65 0.47 34.92
CA VAL A 520 22.31 0.25 36.21
C VAL A 520 22.56 1.57 36.94
N ASP A 521 23.20 2.53 36.28
CA ASP A 521 23.50 3.83 36.89
C ASP A 521 22.22 4.58 37.26
N LEU A 522 21.21 4.55 36.38
CA LEU A 522 19.91 5.19 36.62
C LEU A 522 19.19 4.58 37.83
N TYR A 523 19.15 3.26 37.93
CA TYR A 523 18.45 2.57 39.01
C TYR A 523 19.23 2.60 40.33
N GLU A 524 20.56 2.62 40.33
CA GLU A 524 21.34 2.90 41.55
C GLU A 524 21.06 4.30 42.09
N GLN A 525 20.95 5.31 41.21
CA GLN A 525 20.52 6.65 41.61
C GLN A 525 19.10 6.65 42.17
N ALA A 526 18.19 5.86 41.56
CA ALA A 526 16.84 5.71 42.07
C ALA A 526 16.80 5.02 43.44
N ILE A 527 17.62 4.01 43.73
CA ILE A 527 17.60 3.28 45.01
C ILE A 527 18.34 4.04 46.13
N THR A 528 19.32 4.87 45.79
CA THR A 528 20.17 5.57 46.76
C THR A 528 19.38 6.38 47.82
N PRO A 529 18.33 7.16 47.47
CA PRO A 529 17.47 7.82 48.46
C PRO A 529 16.83 6.88 49.48
N LEU A 530 16.38 5.67 49.06
CA LEU A 530 15.80 4.67 49.96
C LEU A 530 16.84 4.18 50.98
N ARG A 531 18.03 3.81 50.51
CA ARG A 531 19.11 3.31 51.39
C ARG A 531 19.60 4.35 52.40
N ARG A 532 19.52 5.63 52.07
CA ARG A 532 20.02 6.74 52.91
C ARG A 532 18.98 7.29 53.88
N ASN A 533 17.69 7.07 53.64
CA ASN A 533 16.63 7.59 54.49
C ASN A 533 16.35 6.64 55.67
N LYS A 534 16.79 7.03 56.87
CA LYS A 534 16.61 6.23 58.08
C LYS A 534 15.15 6.09 58.51
N ASP A 535 14.29 7.06 58.20
CA ASP A 535 12.88 7.06 58.58
C ASP A 535 12.06 6.07 57.73
N LEU A 536 12.58 5.66 56.57
CA LEU A 536 11.98 4.64 55.72
C LEU A 536 12.41 3.21 56.06
N ASN A 537 13.56 3.03 56.73
CA ASN A 537 14.02 1.69 57.14
C ASN A 537 13.02 0.97 58.07
N ASP A 538 12.24 1.74 58.84
CA ASP A 538 11.21 1.21 59.74
C ASP A 538 9.90 0.88 59.01
N LEU A 539 9.71 1.41 57.79
CA LEU A 539 8.52 1.21 56.97
C LEU A 539 8.70 0.12 55.90
N ILE A 540 9.94 -0.13 55.49
CA ILE A 540 10.29 -1.08 54.43
C ILE A 540 10.02 -2.52 54.88
N VAL A 541 9.27 -3.26 54.07
CA VAL A 541 8.97 -4.69 54.25
C VAL A 541 9.66 -5.49 53.14
N GLY A 542 10.16 -6.69 53.45
CA GLY A 542 10.76 -7.61 52.47
C GLY A 542 12.27 -7.40 52.27
N ASP A 543 12.89 -8.35 51.56
CA ASP A 543 14.35 -8.45 51.46
C ASP A 543 14.90 -8.01 50.08
N TYR A 544 14.03 -7.67 49.13
CA TYR A 544 14.39 -7.43 47.72
C TYR A 544 14.57 -5.94 47.42
N TRP A 545 15.33 -5.21 48.26
CA TRP A 545 15.60 -3.77 48.13
C TRP A 545 16.99 -3.47 47.56
N ASP A 546 17.37 -4.22 46.52
CA ASP A 546 18.65 -4.10 45.82
C ASP A 546 18.50 -3.80 44.33
N LEU A 547 19.63 -3.49 43.69
CA LEU A 547 19.69 -3.16 42.27
C LEU A 547 19.21 -4.32 41.39
N GLU A 548 19.55 -5.56 41.75
CA GLU A 548 19.20 -6.75 40.98
C GLU A 548 17.67 -6.92 40.94
N SER A 549 17.02 -6.76 42.09
CA SER A 549 15.58 -6.78 42.25
C SER A 549 14.92 -5.62 41.50
N PHE A 550 15.51 -4.43 41.49
CA PHE A 550 14.96 -3.30 40.72
C PHE A 550 15.04 -3.53 39.21
N LEU A 551 16.10 -4.17 38.72
CA LEU A 551 16.20 -4.56 37.31
C LEU A 551 15.15 -5.63 36.95
N LEU A 552 14.81 -6.54 37.88
CA LEU A 552 13.69 -7.47 37.69
C LEU A 552 12.35 -6.74 37.65
N VAL A 553 12.17 -5.69 38.45
CA VAL A 553 10.98 -4.83 38.39
C VAL A 553 10.83 -4.14 37.03
N ASP A 554 11.92 -3.68 36.41
CA ASP A 554 11.87 -3.16 35.04
C ASP A 554 11.38 -4.22 34.04
N ILE A 555 11.81 -5.48 34.19
CA ILE A 555 11.31 -6.57 33.35
C ILE A 555 9.80 -6.75 33.56
N VAL A 556 9.31 -6.81 34.82
CA VAL A 556 7.87 -6.90 35.13
C VAL A 556 7.12 -5.71 34.53
N TYR A 557 7.65 -4.49 34.68
CA TYR A 557 7.09 -3.29 34.10
C TYR A 557 6.95 -3.42 32.58
N ARG A 558 8.00 -3.83 31.85
CA ARG A 558 7.95 -3.99 30.39
C ARG A 558 7.02 -5.12 29.92
N ARG A 559 6.88 -6.19 30.72
CA ARG A 559 5.98 -7.31 30.43
C ARG A 559 4.50 -6.93 30.58
N HIS A 560 4.20 -5.99 31.47
CA HIS A 560 2.84 -5.62 31.85
C HIS A 560 2.41 -4.20 31.47
N SER A 561 3.29 -3.35 30.94
CA SER A 561 2.95 -1.94 30.68
C SER A 561 2.47 -1.65 29.25
N TYR A 562 1.64 -0.62 29.17
CA TYR A 562 1.17 0.02 27.94
C TYR A 562 1.23 1.54 28.12
N GLU A 563 1.83 2.25 27.18
CA GLU A 563 1.87 3.72 27.17
C GLU A 563 0.60 4.30 26.51
N LYS A 564 -0.23 4.99 27.28
CA LYS A 564 -1.52 5.49 26.82
C LYS A 564 -1.45 6.93 26.29
N GLY A 565 -2.05 7.15 25.12
CA GLY A 565 -2.28 8.48 24.56
C GLY A 565 -1.00 9.24 24.20
N SER A 566 -1.12 10.56 23.99
CA SER A 566 0.01 11.41 23.59
C SER A 566 0.95 11.79 24.73
N VAL A 567 0.50 11.64 25.98
CA VAL A 567 1.30 11.92 27.18
C VAL A 567 2.14 10.69 27.57
N LEU A 568 1.86 9.53 26.94
CA LEU A 568 2.55 8.26 27.20
C LEU A 568 2.41 7.83 28.66
N GLU A 569 1.21 7.99 29.25
CA GLU A 569 0.91 7.57 30.62
C GLU A 569 1.06 6.03 30.72
N PRO A 570 1.95 5.51 31.58
CA PRO A 570 2.05 4.06 31.78
C PRO A 570 0.78 3.52 32.45
N VAL A 571 0.19 2.51 31.82
CA VAL A 571 -0.92 1.74 32.36
C VAL A 571 -0.47 0.29 32.48
N LEU A 572 -0.55 -0.26 33.67
CA LEU A 572 -0.25 -1.68 33.89
C LEU A 572 -1.47 -2.54 33.54
N ILE A 573 -1.20 -3.63 32.85
CA ILE A 573 -2.14 -4.63 32.39
C ILE A 573 -1.92 -5.90 33.21
N ILE A 574 -2.98 -6.36 33.84
CA ILE A 574 -2.97 -7.46 34.81
C ILE A 574 -3.85 -8.64 34.37
#